data_AF-A0A7V9RGU0-F1
#
_entry.id   AF-A0A7V9RGU0-F1
#
_cell.length_a   1.000
_cell.length_b   1.000
_cell.length_c   1.000
_cell.angle_alpha   90.00
_cell.angle_beta   90.00
_cell.angle_gamma   90.00
#
_symmetry.space_group_name_H-M   'P 1'
#
loop_
_entity.id
_entity.type
_entity.pdbx_description
1 polymer ?
#
loop_
_entity_poly.entity_id
_entity_poly.type
_entity_poly.pdbx_seq_one_letter_code
_entity_poly.pdbx_strand_id
1 'polypeptide(L)'
;MTFKHLAAALSIAFTLGACGGGAGGDVDAFVKLDTEKAAAFEAGGEDCVAKAKSVGDWRKANTANYKALQKKLNDQFGKEPPKDMMEKHGATMKANKKAVIDAMFKCTKNEAFSKMMDETKD
;
A
#
# COMPACT_ATOMS: atom_id res chain seq x y z
N MET A 1 19.94 -11.45 0.69
CA MET A 1 18.91 -11.43 -0.38
C MET A 1 18.71 -9.99 -0.82
N THR A 2 18.72 -9.77 -2.12
CA THR A 2 18.95 -8.49 -2.79
C THR A 2 17.75 -7.56 -2.62
N PHE A 3 17.92 -6.46 -1.89
CA PHE A 3 16.95 -5.35 -1.73
C PHE A 3 16.62 -4.60 -3.05
N LYS A 4 17.07 -5.10 -4.22
CA LYS A 4 16.97 -4.45 -5.53
C LYS A 4 15.58 -4.52 -6.17
N HIS A 5 14.68 -5.39 -5.72
CA HIS A 5 13.36 -5.55 -6.36
C HIS A 5 12.21 -4.79 -5.68
N LEU A 6 12.41 -4.23 -4.48
CA LEU A 6 11.37 -3.43 -3.80
C LEU A 6 11.20 -2.02 -4.41
N ALA A 7 12.20 -1.54 -5.15
CA ALA A 7 12.14 -0.23 -5.82
C ALA A 7 11.52 -0.29 -7.24
N ALA A 8 11.45 -1.47 -7.86
CA ALA A 8 11.04 -1.60 -9.26
C ALA A 8 9.51 -1.52 -9.49
N ALA A 9 8.72 -1.51 -8.41
CA ALA A 9 7.26 -1.35 -8.51
C ALA A 9 6.81 0.11 -8.64
N LEU A 10 7.72 1.09 -8.56
CA LEU A 10 7.36 2.51 -8.49
C LEU A 10 8.24 3.38 -9.40
N SER A 11 8.59 2.87 -10.58
CA SER A 11 9.21 3.68 -11.63
C SER A 11 8.22 3.79 -12.76
N ILE A 12 7.68 4.98 -12.86
CA ILE A 12 6.67 5.31 -13.82
C ILE A 12 7.26 6.39 -14.71
N ALA A 13 7.14 6.17 -16.01
CA ALA A 13 7.61 7.07 -17.03
C ALA A 13 6.41 7.77 -17.68
N PHE A 14 6.38 9.08 -17.52
CA PHE A 14 5.45 10.02 -18.13
C PHE A 14 5.32 9.81 -19.63
N THR A 15 4.16 9.31 -20.07
CA THR A 15 3.63 9.57 -21.41
C THR A 15 2.14 9.87 -21.29
N LEU A 16 1.79 11.13 -21.53
CA LEU A 16 0.44 11.65 -21.47
C LEU A 16 -0.46 10.92 -22.48
N GLY A 17 -1.53 10.29 -21.98
CA GLY A 17 -2.66 9.85 -22.78
C GLY A 17 -3.94 10.06 -21.97
N ALA A 18 -4.69 11.10 -22.32
CA ALA A 18 -6.00 11.37 -21.74
C ALA A 18 -6.95 10.19 -22.00
N CYS A 19 -7.47 9.55 -20.95
CA CYS A 19 -8.60 8.63 -21.07
C CYS A 19 -9.41 8.53 -19.77
N GLY A 20 -10.72 8.83 -19.87
CA GLY A 20 -11.76 8.12 -19.14
C GLY A 20 -12.16 8.64 -17.75
N GLY A 21 -13.14 9.55 -17.69
CA GLY A 21 -13.87 9.91 -16.48
C GLY A 21 -14.60 8.72 -15.87
N GLY A 22 -14.19 8.31 -14.67
CA GLY A 22 -14.72 7.18 -13.91
C GLY A 22 -13.82 6.80 -12.73
N ALA A 23 -12.56 7.22 -12.77
CA ALA A 23 -11.55 6.82 -11.81
C ALA A 23 -11.63 7.48 -10.42
N GLY A 24 -12.41 8.57 -10.25
CA GLY A 24 -12.48 9.27 -8.96
C GLY A 24 -12.94 8.37 -7.80
N GLY A 25 -13.96 7.54 -8.02
CA GLY A 25 -14.48 6.63 -7.00
C GLY A 25 -13.54 5.47 -6.66
N ASP A 26 -12.84 4.91 -7.65
CA ASP A 26 -11.86 3.84 -7.43
C ASP A 26 -10.60 4.38 -6.73
N VAL A 27 -10.17 5.61 -7.04
CA VAL A 27 -9.07 6.29 -6.37
C VAL A 27 -9.40 6.54 -4.90
N ASP A 28 -10.56 7.11 -4.60
CA ASP A 28 -10.98 7.37 -3.21
C ASP A 28 -11.09 6.06 -2.42
N ALA A 29 -11.61 4.97 -3.03
CA ALA A 29 -11.68 3.65 -2.42
C ALA A 29 -10.29 3.05 -2.15
N PHE A 30 -9.36 3.20 -3.11
CA PHE A 30 -7.98 2.74 -2.95
C PHE A 30 -7.26 3.51 -1.83
N VAL A 31 -7.38 4.84 -1.80
CA VAL A 31 -6.77 5.69 -0.76
C VAL A 31 -7.33 5.36 0.62
N LYS A 32 -8.63 5.08 0.72
CA LYS A 32 -9.24 4.61 1.97
C LYS A 32 -8.62 3.29 2.43
N LEU A 33 -8.52 2.29 1.55
CA LEU A 33 -7.90 1.00 1.88
C LEU A 33 -6.41 1.14 2.22
N ASP A 34 -5.68 2.01 1.53
CA ASP A 34 -4.27 2.30 1.83
C ASP A 34 -4.11 2.98 3.19
N THR A 35 -5.06 3.81 3.59
CA THR A 35 -5.08 4.44 4.92
C THR A 35 -5.41 3.42 6.01
N GLU A 36 -6.39 2.55 5.79
CA GLU A 36 -6.69 1.44 6.71
C GLU A 36 -5.51 0.48 6.86
N LYS A 37 -4.78 0.23 5.77
CA LYS A 37 -3.53 -0.53 5.79
C LYS A 37 -2.50 0.16 6.67
N ALA A 38 -2.25 1.44 6.46
CA ALA A 38 -1.29 2.19 7.28
C ALA A 38 -1.65 2.14 8.77
N ALA A 39 -2.93 2.35 9.10
CA ALA A 39 -3.43 2.22 10.47
C ALA A 39 -3.19 0.80 11.05
N ALA A 40 -3.39 -0.25 10.26
CA ALA A 40 -3.10 -1.62 10.70
C ALA A 40 -1.61 -1.84 11.01
N PHE A 41 -0.70 -1.16 10.28
CA PHE A 41 0.74 -1.18 10.53
C PHE A 41 1.18 -0.29 11.70
N GLU A 42 0.38 0.71 12.10
CA GLU A 42 0.63 1.53 13.30
C GLU A 42 0.04 0.92 14.57
N ALA A 43 -0.97 0.07 14.44
CA ALA A 43 -1.59 -0.62 15.55
C ALA A 43 -0.56 -1.41 16.38
N GLY A 44 -0.70 -1.35 17.70
CA GLY A 44 0.22 -1.98 18.64
C GLY A 44 1.50 -1.19 18.93
N GLY A 45 1.78 -0.06 18.25
CA GLY A 45 2.92 0.79 18.58
C GLY A 45 4.26 0.07 18.46
N GLU A 46 4.95 -0.17 19.58
CA GLU A 46 6.21 -0.93 19.64
C GLU A 46 6.01 -2.45 19.76
N ASP A 47 4.81 -2.91 20.10
CA ASP A 47 4.49 -4.34 20.17
C ASP A 47 4.36 -4.93 18.77
N CYS A 48 5.41 -5.64 18.35
CA CYS A 48 5.47 -6.28 17.04
C CYS A 48 4.53 -7.48 16.90
N VAL A 49 4.10 -8.13 17.99
CA VAL A 49 3.15 -9.25 17.95
C VAL A 49 1.73 -8.72 17.76
N ALA A 50 1.34 -7.70 18.52
CA ALA A 50 0.05 -7.03 18.34
C ALA A 50 -0.06 -6.40 16.94
N LYS A 51 1.03 -5.77 16.46
CA LYS A 51 1.12 -5.27 15.10
C LYS A 51 1.00 -6.38 14.06
N ALA A 52 1.71 -7.51 14.26
CA ALA A 52 1.64 -8.63 13.33
C ALA A 52 0.20 -9.13 13.18
N LYS A 53 -0.53 -9.27 14.29
CA LYS A 53 -1.95 -9.65 14.28
C LYS A 53 -2.79 -8.64 13.49
N SER A 54 -2.67 -7.35 13.79
CA SER A 54 -3.42 -6.28 13.12
C SER A 54 -3.18 -6.26 11.60
N VAL A 55 -1.91 -6.32 11.18
CA VAL A 55 -1.55 -6.38 9.76
C VAL A 55 -2.07 -7.67 9.11
N GLY A 56 -1.96 -8.81 9.81
CA GLY A 56 -2.45 -10.10 9.31
C GLY A 56 -3.96 -10.11 9.09
N ASP A 57 -4.72 -9.58 10.05
CA ASP A 57 -6.18 -9.47 9.96
C ASP A 57 -6.59 -8.53 8.80
N TRP A 58 -5.91 -7.38 8.67
CA TRP A 58 -6.15 -6.47 7.54
C TRP A 58 -5.83 -7.15 6.20
N ARG A 59 -4.70 -7.85 6.09
CA ARG A 59 -4.29 -8.51 4.84
C ARG A 59 -5.27 -9.60 4.43
N LYS A 60 -5.74 -10.44 5.37
CA LYS A 60 -6.73 -11.48 5.08
C LYS A 60 -8.04 -10.90 4.57
N ALA A 61 -8.49 -9.77 5.13
CA ALA A 61 -9.73 -9.13 4.72
C ALA A 61 -9.62 -8.35 3.41
N ASN A 62 -8.48 -7.71 3.15
CA ASN A 62 -8.40 -6.64 2.14
C ASN A 62 -7.43 -6.87 0.99
N THR A 63 -6.50 -7.84 1.04
CA THR A 63 -5.44 -7.99 0.03
C THR A 63 -5.99 -8.20 -1.38
N ALA A 64 -7.02 -9.02 -1.55
CA ALA A 64 -7.64 -9.27 -2.85
C ALA A 64 -8.23 -7.98 -3.45
N ASN A 65 -9.02 -7.24 -2.66
CA ASN A 65 -9.64 -5.99 -3.09
C ASN A 65 -8.60 -4.89 -3.36
N TYR A 66 -7.60 -4.76 -2.47
CA TYR A 66 -6.49 -3.81 -2.62
C TYR A 66 -5.72 -4.06 -3.92
N LYS A 67 -5.40 -5.31 -4.25
CA LYS A 67 -4.74 -5.67 -5.50
C LYS A 67 -5.62 -5.45 -6.72
N ALA A 68 -6.91 -5.74 -6.63
CA ALA A 68 -7.84 -5.52 -7.74
C ALA A 68 -7.95 -4.02 -8.07
N LEU A 69 -8.10 -3.16 -7.06
CA LEU A 69 -8.11 -1.71 -7.22
C LEU A 69 -6.75 -1.19 -7.71
N GLN A 70 -5.65 -1.65 -7.12
CA GLN A 70 -4.30 -1.26 -7.57
C GLN A 70 -4.09 -1.62 -9.04
N LYS A 71 -4.47 -2.82 -9.47
CA LYS A 71 -4.37 -3.25 -10.87
C LYS A 71 -5.26 -2.39 -11.76
N LYS A 72 -6.51 -2.17 -11.38
CA LYS A 72 -7.46 -1.35 -12.15
C LYS A 72 -6.94 0.07 -12.34
N LEU A 73 -6.40 0.69 -11.29
CA LEU A 73 -5.81 2.03 -11.34
C LEU A 73 -4.53 2.06 -12.18
N ASN A 74 -3.68 1.03 -12.06
CA ASN A 74 -2.48 0.90 -12.90
C ASN A 74 -2.82 0.66 -14.38
N ASP A 75 -3.91 -0.04 -14.68
CA ASP A 75 -4.37 -0.25 -16.06
C ASP A 75 -5.00 1.03 -16.62
N GLN A 76 -5.68 1.82 -15.78
CA GLN A 76 -6.35 3.08 -16.16
C GLN A 76 -5.38 4.25 -16.37
N PHE A 77 -4.46 4.46 -15.44
CA PHE A 77 -3.53 5.59 -15.46
C PHE A 77 -2.13 5.19 -15.93
N GLY A 78 -1.98 3.93 -16.30
CA GLY A 78 -0.70 3.30 -16.46
C GLY A 78 0.03 3.22 -15.12
N LYS A 79 1.33 3.10 -15.29
CA LYS A 79 2.33 3.67 -14.42
C LYS A 79 1.81 4.63 -13.31
N GLU A 80 1.28 5.79 -13.75
CA GLU A 80 1.47 7.09 -13.07
C GLU A 80 0.17 7.61 -12.53
N PRO A 81 0.08 7.87 -11.22
CA PRO A 81 -1.11 8.53 -10.72
C PRO A 81 -1.24 9.89 -11.40
N PRO A 82 -2.44 10.25 -11.89
CA PRO A 82 -2.65 11.52 -12.54
C PRO A 82 -2.44 12.67 -11.55
N LYS A 83 -2.13 13.87 -12.07
CA LYS A 83 -1.70 15.02 -11.25
C LYS A 83 -2.75 15.43 -10.21
N ASP A 84 -4.02 15.41 -10.59
CA ASP A 84 -5.17 15.70 -9.72
C ASP A 84 -5.24 14.73 -8.53
N MET A 85 -4.96 13.45 -8.75
CA MET A 85 -4.87 12.45 -7.69
C MET A 85 -3.69 12.72 -6.76
N MET A 86 -2.53 13.10 -7.31
CA MET A 86 -1.35 13.47 -6.53
C MET A 86 -1.58 14.75 -5.71
N GLU A 87 -2.28 15.74 -6.26
CA GLU A 87 -2.64 16.97 -5.56
C GLU A 87 -3.63 16.72 -4.42
N LYS A 88 -4.62 15.85 -4.63
CA LYS A 88 -5.68 15.57 -3.64
C LYS A 88 -5.27 14.55 -2.58
N HIS A 89 -4.52 13.51 -2.95
CA HIS A 89 -4.24 12.34 -2.10
C HIS A 89 -2.75 12.05 -1.90
N GLY A 90 -1.85 12.72 -2.62
CA GLY A 90 -0.42 12.41 -2.59
C GLY A 90 0.21 12.56 -1.20
N ALA A 91 -0.22 13.56 -0.42
CA ALA A 91 0.23 13.72 0.96
C ALA A 91 -0.17 12.54 1.85
N THR A 92 -1.44 12.11 1.76
CA THR A 92 -1.98 10.96 2.50
C THR A 92 -1.28 9.67 2.12
N MET A 93 -1.16 9.37 0.83
CA MET A 93 -0.47 8.15 0.36
C MET A 93 1.01 8.13 0.78
N LYS A 94 1.67 9.29 0.79
CA LYS A 94 3.06 9.40 1.27
C LYS A 94 3.16 9.15 2.77
N ALA A 95 2.23 9.67 3.57
CA ALA A 95 2.16 9.41 5.00
C ALA A 95 1.89 7.93 5.29
N ASN A 96 0.90 7.34 4.61
CA ASN A 96 0.56 5.92 4.72
C ASN A 96 1.75 5.02 4.40
N LYS A 97 2.44 5.29 3.28
CA LYS A 97 3.65 4.57 2.89
C LYS A 97 4.74 4.69 3.96
N LYS A 98 4.94 5.88 4.53
CA LYS A 98 5.92 6.08 5.60
C LYS A 98 5.56 5.26 6.84
N ALA A 99 4.30 5.26 7.27
CA ALA A 99 3.84 4.47 8.41
C ALA A 99 4.11 2.97 8.21
N VAL A 100 3.76 2.43 7.03
CA VAL A 100 4.04 1.02 6.68
C VAL A 100 5.54 0.73 6.70
N ILE A 101 6.37 1.57 6.09
CA ILE A 101 7.83 1.38 6.03
C ILE A 101 8.44 1.44 7.43
N ASP A 102 8.11 2.45 8.23
CA ASP A 102 8.63 2.62 9.58
C ASP A 102 8.24 1.42 10.47
N ALA A 103 6.98 0.97 10.37
CA ALA A 103 6.48 -0.19 11.07
C ALA A 103 7.21 -1.48 10.66
N MET A 104 7.44 -1.68 9.36
CA MET A 104 8.23 -2.80 8.85
C MET A 104 9.67 -2.74 9.35
N PHE A 105 10.32 -1.57 9.35
CA PHE A 105 11.68 -1.42 9.88
C PHE A 105 11.76 -1.73 11.37
N LYS A 106 10.80 -1.24 12.16
CA LYS A 106 10.75 -1.49 13.61
C LYS A 106 10.58 -2.98 13.94
N CYS A 107 9.80 -3.70 13.15
CA CYS A 107 9.49 -5.11 13.43
C CYS A 107 10.21 -6.11 12.51
N THR A 108 11.16 -5.67 11.69
CA THR A 108 11.86 -6.51 10.69
C THR A 108 12.61 -7.70 11.29
N LYS A 109 13.04 -7.60 12.55
CA LYS A 109 13.75 -8.67 13.27
C LYS A 109 12.83 -9.52 14.16
N ASN A 110 11.54 -9.22 14.21
CA ASN A 110 10.59 -9.96 15.03
C ASN A 110 10.03 -11.16 14.25
N GLU A 111 10.19 -12.37 14.79
CA GLU A 111 9.78 -13.60 14.12
C GLU A 111 8.28 -13.69 13.85
N ALA A 112 7.44 -13.23 14.79
CA ALA A 112 5.98 -13.25 14.63
C ALA A 112 5.54 -12.30 13.50
N PHE A 113 6.17 -11.13 13.40
CA PHE A 113 5.92 -10.18 12.31
C PHE A 113 6.39 -10.74 10.97
N SER A 114 7.61 -11.28 10.89
CA SER A 114 8.15 -11.87 9.65
C SER A 114 7.31 -13.06 9.19
N LYS A 115 6.96 -13.98 10.09
CA LYS A 115 6.12 -15.13 9.78
C LYS A 115 4.75 -14.72 9.26
N MET A 116 4.09 -13.74 9.90
CA MET A 116 2.82 -13.23 9.40
C MET A 116 2.96 -12.62 8.00
N MET A 117 4.02 -11.85 7.76
CA MET A 117 4.25 -11.21 6.46
C MET A 117 4.48 -12.24 5.34
N ASP A 118 5.13 -13.37 5.66
CA ASP A 118 5.32 -14.50 4.75
C ASP A 118 4.02 -15.29 4.51
N GLU A 119 3.27 -15.59 5.56
CA GLU A 119 1.98 -16.30 5.47
C GLU A 119 0.91 -15.55 4.67
N THR A 120 1.01 -14.22 4.63
CA THR A 120 0.06 -13.34 3.95
C THR A 120 0.63 -12.74 2.65
N LYS A 121 1.74 -13.29 2.16
CA LYS A 121 2.38 -12.91 0.90
C LYS A 121 1.68 -13.62 -0.27
N ASP A 122 0.40 -13.35 -0.46
CA ASP A 122 -0.24 -13.64 -1.75
C ASP A 122 0.21 -12.64 -2.80
#